data_AF-A0AA40AM14-F1
#
_entry.id   AF-A0AA40AM14-F1
#
_cell.length_a   1.000
_cell.length_b   1.000
_cell.length_c   1.000
_cell.angle_alpha   90.00
_cell.angle_beta   90.00
_cell.angle_gamma   90.00
#
_symmetry.space_group_name_H-M   'P 1'
#
loop_
_entity.id
_entity.type
_entity.pdbx_description
1 polymer ?
#
loop_
_entity_poly.entity_id
_entity_poly.type
_entity_poly.pdbx_seq_one_letter_code
_entity_poly.pdbx_strand_id
1 'polypeptide(L)'
;MALFGDKNSFLPLKVLYLVNQNSAVNDFSKELQDAMVKMGKHNHIIRLHGYSSEIDDWKSRIIDDKRPDIFDEGNARRACISVEDEFLVQHQLANIAVSVNNAAKASKKPRMEILSLSQAVWRYYSDHVDQYPDLTAALTEKRDLEELKDKIQNLYTDFLQQFGGVVTSTPYTGCLSKFVRNFKADICLVDEAARINDLELLQILRKHDPELTVVVGDPCQIGPWRPLSNKENTIQPYAEYVSRSTLERAISYGGIVKASLTLNHRGLGGLVRLPSSIIYHDTMQAYSRGPALCPAEIDAYAEFLRGICPGLDKSSQRIIVELPNSAAKRLGTSTINMDHVRYVSDLVVNASKNPSLKGLDGKPKLIMVCSFYLQQAKEYELELARQVQLGNLSADGHKNILVRTVDGSQGLSADLVV
;
A
#
# COMPACT_ATOMS: atom_id res chain seq x y z
N MET A 1 6.51 -1.74 -25.32
CA MET A 1 7.10 -1.88 -23.97
C MET A 1 8.35 -2.75 -24.06
N ALA A 2 9.40 -2.21 -24.69
CA ALA A 2 10.70 -2.85 -24.85
C ALA A 2 11.72 -2.13 -23.96
N LEU A 3 11.52 -2.17 -22.64
CA LEU A 3 12.50 -1.65 -21.66
C LEU A 3 13.56 -2.69 -21.28
N PHE A 4 13.50 -3.86 -21.90
CA PHE A 4 14.27 -5.04 -21.54
C PHE A 4 14.75 -5.74 -22.81
N GLY A 5 15.45 -4.98 -23.66
CA GLY A 5 16.12 -5.50 -24.85
C GLY A 5 17.24 -6.49 -24.51
N ASP A 6 17.54 -7.36 -25.47
CA ASP A 6 18.49 -8.45 -25.33
C ASP A 6 19.95 -7.97 -25.22
N LYS A 7 20.73 -8.83 -24.56
CA LYS A 7 22.16 -8.82 -24.22
C LYS A 7 23.09 -7.99 -25.13
N ASN A 8 23.80 -7.00 -24.56
CA ASN A 8 25.29 -6.83 -24.63
C ASN A 8 25.90 -5.41 -24.64
N SER A 9 25.18 -4.30 -24.44
CA SER A 9 25.90 -3.01 -24.35
C SER A 9 25.17 -1.82 -23.72
N PHE A 10 24.16 -2.02 -22.89
CA PHE A 10 23.57 -0.91 -22.13
C PHE A 10 24.15 -0.92 -20.72
N LEU A 11 24.66 0.24 -20.29
CA LEU A 11 24.88 0.52 -18.87
C LEU A 11 23.61 0.13 -18.11
N PRO A 12 23.73 -0.46 -16.90
CA PRO A 12 22.59 -0.89 -16.11
C PRO A 12 21.64 0.29 -15.85
N LEU A 13 20.54 0.37 -16.59
CA LEU A 13 19.56 1.45 -16.51
C LEU A 13 18.94 1.49 -15.10
N LYS A 14 18.98 2.66 -14.46
CA LYS A 14 18.43 2.90 -13.13
C LYS A 14 17.08 3.58 -13.24
N VAL A 15 16.03 2.83 -12.89
CA VAL A 15 14.65 3.32 -12.93
C VAL A 15 14.16 3.52 -11.50
N LEU A 16 13.57 4.69 -11.23
CA LEU A 16 12.87 4.97 -9.98
C LEU A 16 11.37 5.07 -10.24
N TYR A 17 10.59 4.16 -9.66
CA TYR A 17 9.13 4.18 -9.71
C TYR A 17 8.57 4.74 -8.40
N LEU A 18 7.73 5.77 -8.50
CA LEU A 18 7.25 6.54 -7.36
C LEU A 18 5.72 6.51 -7.28
N VAL A 19 5.20 6.13 -6.10
CA VAL A 19 3.77 6.19 -5.77
C VAL A 19 3.59 6.82 -4.39
N ASN A 20 2.62 7.72 -4.23
CA ASN A 20 2.55 8.55 -3.02
C ASN A 20 2.25 7.77 -1.72
N GLN A 21 1.71 6.55 -1.79
CA GLN A 21 1.32 5.77 -0.61
C GLN A 21 2.10 4.47 -0.45
N ASN A 22 2.49 4.16 0.79
CA ASN A 22 3.25 2.93 1.09
C ASN A 22 2.51 1.64 0.71
N SER A 23 1.19 1.56 0.92
CA SER A 23 0.36 0.42 0.49
C SER A 23 0.37 0.27 -1.03
N ALA A 24 0.14 1.36 -1.76
CA ALA A 24 0.15 1.34 -3.21
C ALA A 24 1.53 0.95 -3.79
N VAL A 25 2.64 1.44 -3.21
CA VAL A 25 3.97 1.00 -3.65
C VAL A 25 4.16 -0.49 -3.39
N ASN A 26 3.66 -1.02 -2.27
CA ASN A 26 3.74 -2.44 -1.94
C ASN A 26 2.98 -3.30 -2.96
N ASP A 27 1.73 -2.92 -3.26
CA ASP A 27 0.89 -3.63 -4.21
C ASP A 27 1.52 -3.61 -5.61
N PHE A 28 1.95 -2.43 -6.09
CA PHE A 28 2.64 -2.30 -7.37
C PHE A 28 3.94 -3.10 -7.44
N SER A 29 4.75 -3.07 -6.38
CA SER A 29 6.02 -3.80 -6.34
C SER A 29 5.81 -5.30 -6.45
N LYS A 30 4.73 -5.81 -5.86
CA LYS A 30 4.36 -7.22 -5.94
C LYS A 30 3.93 -7.58 -7.36
N GLU A 31 3.02 -6.80 -7.94
CA GLU A 31 2.56 -7.04 -9.32
C GLU A 31 3.71 -7.00 -10.33
N LEU A 32 4.61 -6.03 -10.17
CA LEU A 32 5.78 -5.89 -11.02
C LEU A 32 6.75 -7.06 -10.82
N GLN A 33 6.97 -7.52 -9.59
CA GLN A 33 7.79 -8.69 -9.30
C GLN A 33 7.19 -9.96 -9.91
N ASP A 34 5.89 -10.20 -9.75
CA ASP A 34 5.19 -11.34 -10.34
C ASP A 34 5.31 -11.32 -11.87
N ALA A 35 5.19 -10.15 -12.49
CA ALA A 35 5.39 -9.96 -13.92
C ALA A 35 6.84 -10.28 -14.34
N MET A 36 7.84 -9.77 -13.61
CA MET A 36 9.25 -10.05 -13.92
C MET A 36 9.61 -11.51 -13.71
N VAL A 37 9.07 -12.18 -12.69
CA VAL A 37 9.28 -13.60 -12.44
C VAL A 37 8.76 -14.42 -13.62
N LYS A 38 7.57 -14.09 -14.15
CA LYS A 38 7.04 -14.70 -15.38
C LYS A 38 7.93 -14.47 -16.60
N MET A 39 8.70 -13.38 -16.61
CA MET A 39 9.69 -13.06 -17.65
C MET A 39 11.10 -13.59 -17.35
N GLY A 40 11.32 -14.30 -16.24
CA GLY A 40 12.64 -14.82 -15.83
C GLY A 40 13.60 -13.79 -15.21
N LYS A 41 13.14 -12.59 -14.86
CA LYS A 41 13.98 -11.45 -14.37
C LYS A 41 13.81 -11.14 -12.88
N HIS A 42 14.08 -12.13 -12.03
CA HIS A 42 13.70 -12.13 -10.60
C HIS A 42 14.51 -11.19 -9.66
N ASN A 43 15.57 -10.51 -10.12
CA ASN A 43 16.47 -9.70 -9.27
C ASN A 43 16.61 -8.23 -9.71
N HIS A 44 15.64 -7.67 -10.43
CA HIS A 44 15.75 -6.32 -10.98
C HIS A 44 14.76 -5.32 -10.36
N ILE A 45 14.08 -5.71 -9.28
CA ILE A 45 13.12 -4.84 -8.58
C ILE A 45 13.42 -4.85 -7.10
N ILE A 46 13.50 -3.65 -6.52
CA ILE A 46 13.74 -3.46 -5.09
C ILE A 46 12.70 -2.51 -4.53
N ARG A 47 12.07 -2.90 -3.42
CA ARG A 47 11.24 -2.00 -2.63
C ARG A 47 12.12 -1.21 -1.66
N LEU A 48 12.10 0.11 -1.79
CA LEU A 48 12.81 1.00 -0.86
C LEU A 48 11.87 1.48 0.27
N HIS A 49 12.06 0.95 1.48
CA HIS A 49 11.49 1.50 2.69
C HIS A 49 12.32 2.67 3.22
N GLY A 50 11.97 3.22 4.39
CA GLY A 50 12.74 4.33 4.98
C GLY A 50 14.23 3.95 5.07
N TYR A 51 15.11 4.78 4.49
CA TYR A 51 16.52 4.42 4.33
C TYR A 51 17.21 4.05 5.66
N SER A 52 16.90 4.78 6.73
CA SER A 52 17.42 4.45 8.08
C SER A 52 16.87 3.12 8.60
N SER A 53 15.58 2.83 8.38
CA SER A 53 14.98 1.56 8.81
C SER A 53 15.54 0.35 8.06
N GLU A 54 15.98 0.52 6.81
CA GLU A 54 16.65 -0.56 6.04
C GLU A 54 18.01 -0.91 6.65
N ILE A 55 18.78 0.10 7.07
CA ILE A 55 20.07 -0.09 7.76
C ILE A 55 19.85 -0.72 9.15
N ASP A 56 18.82 -0.28 9.87
CA ASP A 56 18.51 -0.85 11.19
C ASP A 56 17.96 -2.30 11.10
N ASP A 57 17.40 -2.74 9.97
CA ASP A 57 17.01 -4.15 9.73
C ASP A 57 18.21 -5.10 9.74
N TRP A 58 19.41 -4.62 9.39
CA TRP A 58 20.62 -5.41 9.59
C TRP A 58 20.95 -5.60 11.07
N LYS A 59 20.78 -4.55 11.88
CA LYS A 59 21.03 -4.63 13.32
C LYS A 59 20.10 -5.63 13.98
N SER A 60 18.80 -5.63 13.64
CA SER A 60 17.85 -6.59 14.21
C SER A 60 18.20 -8.04 13.85
N ARG A 61 18.62 -8.32 12.61
CA ARG A 61 19.10 -9.66 12.19
C ARG A 61 20.35 -10.13 12.93
N ILE A 62 21.20 -9.18 13.33
CA ILE A 62 22.45 -9.42 14.09
C ILE A 62 22.17 -9.51 15.60
N ILE A 63 21.10 -8.88 16.08
CA ILE A 63 20.66 -8.85 17.48
C ILE A 63 19.66 -9.98 17.80
N ASP A 64 18.99 -10.58 16.82
CA ASP A 64 18.00 -11.68 17.00
C ASP A 64 18.57 -12.97 17.62
N ASP A 65 19.88 -13.00 17.94
CA ASP A 65 20.47 -13.99 18.86
C ASP A 65 20.31 -13.60 20.36
N LYS A 66 19.66 -12.48 20.66
CA LYS A 66 19.32 -12.02 22.00
C LYS A 66 17.87 -11.53 22.07
N ARG A 67 17.11 -12.19 22.94
CA ARG A 67 15.74 -11.87 23.33
C ARG A 67 15.56 -10.37 23.58
N PRO A 68 14.41 -9.77 23.21
CA PRO A 68 14.10 -8.39 23.57
C PRO A 68 14.17 -8.23 25.09
N ASP A 69 14.73 -7.09 25.55
CA ASP A 69 14.89 -6.74 26.95
C ASP A 69 13.62 -7.09 27.75
N ILE A 70 13.77 -8.14 28.56
CA ILE A 70 12.71 -8.64 29.43
C ILE A 70 12.51 -7.58 30.50
N PHE A 71 11.29 -7.03 30.57
CA PHE A 71 10.82 -6.25 31.71
C PHE A 71 11.15 -7.03 33.01
N ASP A 72 11.95 -6.43 33.89
CA ASP A 72 12.36 -7.04 35.17
C ASP A 72 11.16 -7.07 36.13
N GLU A 73 10.37 -8.14 36.02
CA GLU A 73 9.23 -8.45 36.90
C GLU A 73 9.64 -8.41 38.38
N GLY A 74 10.90 -8.76 38.69
CA GLY A 74 11.43 -8.73 40.03
C GLY A 74 11.57 -7.31 40.59
N ASN A 75 11.83 -6.30 39.75
CA ASN A 75 11.93 -4.89 40.16
C ASN A 75 10.53 -4.26 40.34
N ALA A 76 9.59 -4.61 39.46
CA ALA A 76 8.20 -4.14 39.55
C ALA A 76 7.44 -4.73 40.76
N ARG A 77 7.62 -6.03 41.06
CA ARG A 77 7.05 -6.66 42.26
C ARG A 77 7.62 -6.09 43.56
N ARG A 78 8.89 -5.69 43.57
CA ARG A 78 9.55 -5.07 44.74
C ARG A 78 9.04 -3.66 45.05
N ALA A 79 8.39 -2.99 44.10
CA ALA A 79 7.82 -1.65 44.28
C ALA A 79 6.34 -1.63 44.70
N CYS A 80 5.68 -2.81 44.77
CA CYS A 80 4.28 -2.93 45.19
C CYS A 80 4.20 -3.00 46.72
N ILE A 81 3.51 -2.05 47.35
CA ILE A 81 3.39 -1.98 48.82
C ILE A 81 1.99 -2.46 49.27
N SER A 82 0.99 -2.53 48.37
CA SER A 82 -0.37 -3.01 48.64
C SER A 82 -0.91 -4.01 47.60
N VAL A 83 -1.99 -4.72 47.95
CA VAL A 83 -2.66 -5.71 47.06
C VAL A 83 -3.37 -5.02 45.89
N GLU A 84 -3.82 -3.79 46.10
CA GLU A 84 -4.41 -2.92 45.08
C GLU A 84 -3.37 -2.48 44.03
N ASP A 85 -2.11 -2.25 44.45
CA ASP A 85 -1.00 -1.98 43.53
C ASP A 85 -0.67 -3.20 42.68
N GLU A 86 -0.76 -4.41 43.23
CA GLU A 86 -0.53 -5.66 42.50
C GLU A 86 -1.59 -5.87 41.40
N PHE A 87 -2.86 -5.55 41.67
CA PHE A 87 -3.92 -5.60 40.65
C PHE A 87 -3.72 -4.55 39.56
N LEU A 88 -3.33 -3.32 39.91
CA LEU A 88 -3.03 -2.26 38.94
C LEU A 88 -1.82 -2.61 38.07
N VAL A 89 -0.77 -3.20 38.66
CA VAL A 89 0.39 -3.70 37.94
C VAL A 89 -0.01 -4.87 37.03
N GLN A 90 -0.81 -5.83 37.48
CA GLN A 90 -1.29 -6.92 36.64
C GLN A 90 -2.19 -6.44 35.49
N HIS A 91 -3.07 -5.46 35.74
CA HIS A 91 -3.92 -4.87 34.72
C HIS A 91 -3.12 -4.03 33.72
N GLN A 92 -2.12 -3.27 34.18
CA GLN A 92 -1.18 -2.58 33.30
C GLN A 92 -0.30 -3.56 32.53
N LEU A 93 0.14 -4.66 33.13
CA LEU A 93 0.88 -5.73 32.46
C LEU A 93 0.02 -6.44 31.42
N ALA A 94 -1.26 -6.68 31.69
CA ALA A 94 -2.19 -7.22 30.71
C ALA A 94 -2.44 -6.23 29.58
N ASN A 95 -2.63 -4.93 29.87
CA ASN A 95 -2.79 -3.90 28.85
C ASN A 95 -1.53 -3.65 28.05
N ILE A 96 -0.35 -3.69 28.67
CA ILE A 96 0.95 -3.62 28.02
C ILE A 96 1.18 -4.90 27.22
N ALA A 97 0.85 -6.09 27.73
CA ALA A 97 1.00 -7.33 26.98
C ALA A 97 0.04 -7.41 25.79
N VAL A 98 -1.20 -6.91 25.93
CA VAL A 98 -2.16 -6.80 24.83
C VAL A 98 -1.75 -5.69 23.86
N SER A 99 -1.29 -4.53 24.35
CA SER A 99 -0.75 -3.42 23.56
C SER A 99 0.51 -3.82 22.81
N VAL A 100 1.44 -4.54 23.45
CA VAL A 100 2.69 -5.05 22.89
C VAL A 100 2.42 -6.24 21.99
N ASN A 101 1.47 -7.13 22.27
CA ASN A 101 1.07 -8.15 21.30
C ASN A 101 0.35 -7.54 20.10
N ASN A 102 -0.49 -6.52 20.30
CA ASN A 102 -1.17 -5.83 19.20
C ASN A 102 -0.20 -4.95 18.42
N ALA A 103 0.76 -4.30 19.08
CA ALA A 103 1.84 -3.55 18.47
C ALA A 103 2.87 -4.48 17.83
N ALA A 104 3.14 -5.66 18.38
CA ALA A 104 4.02 -6.69 17.81
C ALA A 104 3.34 -7.44 16.66
N LYS A 105 2.02 -7.66 16.71
CA LYS A 105 1.23 -8.17 15.58
C LYS A 105 1.03 -7.11 14.50
N ALA A 106 0.89 -5.82 14.86
CA ALA A 106 0.88 -4.70 13.92
C ALA A 106 2.29 -4.37 13.37
N SER A 107 3.35 -4.66 14.14
CA SER A 107 4.77 -4.50 13.78
C SER A 107 5.30 -5.67 12.96
N LYS A 108 4.78 -6.89 13.18
CA LYS A 108 4.91 -8.01 12.25
C LYS A 108 4.04 -7.74 11.03
N LYS A 109 4.43 -6.72 10.26
CA LYS A 109 4.03 -6.61 8.86
C LYS A 109 4.32 -7.98 8.24
N PRO A 110 3.39 -8.59 7.49
CA PRO A 110 3.68 -9.81 6.76
C PRO A 110 4.99 -9.57 6.01
N ARG A 111 6.02 -10.39 6.27
CA ARG A 111 7.28 -10.37 5.52
C ARG A 111 6.88 -10.64 4.07
N MET A 112 6.75 -9.58 3.29
CA MET A 112 6.30 -9.70 1.92
C MET A 112 7.40 -10.36 1.10
N GLU A 113 7.01 -11.12 0.08
CA GLU A 113 7.91 -11.81 -0.86
C GLU A 113 8.66 -10.85 -1.80
N ILE A 114 8.53 -9.54 -1.59
CA ILE A 114 9.18 -8.48 -2.35
C ILE A 114 10.55 -8.21 -1.76
N LEU A 115 11.56 -8.23 -2.62
CA LEU A 115 12.94 -7.95 -2.22
C LEU A 115 13.05 -6.52 -1.70
N SER A 116 13.25 -6.34 -0.40
CA SER A 116 13.59 -5.03 0.18
C SER A 116 15.02 -4.64 -0.16
N LEU A 117 15.37 -3.36 0.00
CA LEU A 117 16.76 -2.93 -0.17
C LEU A 117 17.67 -3.68 0.80
N SER A 118 17.29 -3.84 2.07
CA SER A 118 18.09 -4.59 3.04
C SER A 118 18.36 -6.04 2.63
N GLN A 119 17.36 -6.71 2.05
CA GLN A 119 17.48 -8.08 1.56
C GLN A 119 18.34 -8.16 0.31
N ALA A 120 18.20 -7.20 -0.62
CA ALA A 120 19.02 -7.15 -1.83
C ALA A 120 20.50 -6.93 -1.49
N VAL A 121 20.78 -6.00 -0.58
CA VAL A 121 22.13 -5.72 -0.09
C VAL A 121 22.71 -6.92 0.66
N TRP A 122 21.90 -7.65 1.44
CA TRP A 122 22.34 -8.88 2.10
C TRP A 122 22.74 -9.97 1.11
N ARG A 123 21.95 -10.16 0.04
CA ARG A 123 22.31 -11.11 -1.03
C ARG A 123 23.60 -10.68 -1.73
N TYR A 124 23.72 -9.41 -2.07
CA TYR A 124 24.93 -8.86 -2.67
C TYR A 124 26.16 -9.10 -1.79
N TYR A 125 26.07 -8.84 -0.48
CA TYR A 125 27.14 -9.19 0.46
C TYR A 125 27.43 -10.68 0.50
N SER A 126 26.41 -11.54 0.53
CA SER A 126 26.58 -13.00 0.56
C SER A 126 27.33 -13.53 -0.67
N ASP A 127 27.14 -12.88 -1.82
CA ASP A 127 27.83 -13.23 -3.07
C ASP A 127 29.25 -12.61 -3.17
N HIS A 128 29.56 -11.61 -2.35
CA HIS A 128 30.81 -10.84 -2.38
C HIS A 128 31.50 -10.76 -1.01
N VAL A 129 31.33 -11.78 -0.16
CA VAL A 129 31.85 -11.78 1.23
C VAL A 129 33.34 -11.47 1.26
N ASP A 130 34.10 -12.01 0.29
CA ASP A 130 35.55 -11.81 0.16
C ASP A 130 35.96 -10.35 -0.06
N GLN A 131 35.04 -9.49 -0.55
CA GLN A 131 35.28 -8.06 -0.76
C GLN A 131 35.04 -7.22 0.49
N TYR A 132 34.44 -7.81 1.54
CA TYR A 132 34.06 -7.11 2.77
C TYR A 132 34.60 -7.82 4.04
N PRO A 133 35.92 -8.09 4.14
CA PRO A 133 36.50 -8.79 5.30
C PRO A 133 36.30 -8.02 6.61
N ASP A 134 36.40 -6.69 6.57
CA ASP A 134 36.20 -5.83 7.74
C ASP A 134 34.76 -5.84 8.26
N LEU A 135 33.79 -5.94 7.35
CA LEU A 135 32.37 -6.08 7.73
C LEU A 135 32.14 -7.47 8.32
N THR A 136 32.73 -8.51 7.74
CA THR A 136 32.66 -9.88 8.25
C THR A 136 33.19 -9.96 9.68
N ALA A 137 34.36 -9.36 9.94
CA ALA A 137 34.94 -9.28 11.27
C ALA A 137 34.06 -8.48 12.26
N ALA A 138 33.51 -7.33 11.82
CA ALA A 138 32.63 -6.52 12.66
C ALA A 138 31.29 -7.22 12.99
N LEU A 139 30.83 -8.14 12.13
CA LEU A 139 29.64 -8.95 12.37
C LEU A 139 29.89 -10.06 13.41
N THR A 140 31.11 -10.59 13.49
CA THR A 140 31.49 -11.69 14.38
C THR A 140 32.05 -11.25 15.74
N GLU A 141 32.68 -10.08 15.84
CA GLU A 141 33.37 -9.61 17.05
C GLU A 141 32.54 -8.66 17.95
N LYS A 142 33.05 -8.35 19.16
CA LYS A 142 32.39 -7.49 20.17
C LYS A 142 32.19 -6.08 19.60
N ARG A 143 30.92 -5.67 19.57
CA ARG A 143 30.35 -4.70 18.61
C ARG A 143 30.53 -3.25 19.05
N ASP A 144 31.32 -2.46 18.31
CA ASP A 144 31.04 -1.03 18.18
C ASP A 144 29.91 -0.86 17.16
N LEU A 145 28.75 -0.38 17.64
CA LEU A 145 27.56 -0.21 16.82
C LEU A 145 27.69 0.89 15.77
N GLU A 146 28.52 1.91 16.00
CA GLU A 146 28.75 2.96 15.01
C GLU A 146 29.73 2.49 13.94
N GLU A 147 30.81 1.77 14.31
CA GLU A 147 31.74 1.19 13.33
C GLU A 147 31.03 0.20 12.39
N LEU A 148 30.18 -0.68 12.95
CA LEU A 148 29.38 -1.62 12.16
C LEU A 148 28.44 -0.90 11.18
N LYS A 149 27.81 0.18 11.62
CA LYS A 149 26.86 0.98 10.83
C LYS A 149 27.57 1.70 9.68
N ASP A 150 28.80 2.14 9.85
CA ASP A 150 29.59 2.74 8.78
C ASP A 150 30.01 1.70 7.73
N LYS A 151 30.43 0.50 8.14
CA LYS A 151 30.73 -0.60 7.22
C LYS A 151 29.48 -1.04 6.43
N ILE A 152 28.32 -1.13 7.09
CA ILE A 152 27.04 -1.42 6.40
C ILE A 152 26.70 -0.30 5.40
N GLN A 153 26.91 0.98 5.76
CA GLN A 153 26.66 2.10 4.83
C GLN A 153 27.54 2.04 3.58
N ASN A 154 28.79 1.59 3.70
CA ASN A 154 29.68 1.38 2.54
C ASN A 154 29.15 0.29 1.62
N LEU A 155 28.74 -0.86 2.19
CA LEU A 155 28.12 -1.95 1.42
C LEU A 155 26.85 -1.49 0.67
N TYR A 156 25.99 -0.71 1.31
CA TYR A 156 24.81 -0.12 0.66
C TYR A 156 25.19 0.82 -0.49
N THR A 157 26.28 1.58 -0.31
CA THR A 157 26.79 2.50 -1.32
C THR A 157 27.26 1.75 -2.55
N ASP A 158 28.11 0.73 -2.37
CA ASP A 158 28.64 -0.08 -3.47
C ASP A 158 27.52 -0.78 -4.24
N PHE A 159 26.57 -1.38 -3.51
CA PHE A 159 25.41 -2.04 -4.10
C PHE A 159 24.58 -1.07 -4.97
N LEU A 160 24.18 0.08 -4.41
CA LEU A 160 23.33 1.05 -5.12
C LEU A 160 24.03 1.71 -6.32
N GLN A 161 25.35 1.86 -6.26
CA GLN A 161 26.14 2.37 -7.37
C GLN A 161 26.17 1.40 -8.54
N GLN A 162 26.20 0.09 -8.27
CA GLN A 162 26.22 -0.95 -9.31
C GLN A 162 24.83 -1.42 -9.75
N PHE A 163 23.81 -1.26 -8.90
CA PHE A 163 22.48 -1.81 -9.14
C PHE A 163 21.83 -1.21 -10.40
N GLY A 164 21.54 -2.08 -11.38
CA GLY A 164 20.72 -1.80 -12.55
C GLY A 164 19.35 -2.43 -12.43
N GLY A 165 18.30 -1.62 -12.47
CA GLY A 165 16.94 -2.10 -12.32
C GLY A 165 15.99 -1.03 -11.82
N VAL A 166 14.88 -1.50 -11.27
CA VAL A 166 13.77 -0.67 -10.80
C VAL A 166 13.78 -0.60 -9.27
N VAL A 167 13.85 0.61 -8.73
CA VAL A 167 13.58 0.87 -7.31
C VAL A 167 12.17 1.43 -7.20
N THR A 168 11.34 0.84 -6.35
CA THR A 168 9.98 1.33 -6.07
C THR A 168 9.94 2.03 -4.71
N SER A 169 9.44 3.27 -4.68
CA SER A 169 9.40 4.06 -3.45
C SER A 169 8.23 5.05 -3.37
N THR A 170 8.04 5.64 -2.19
CA THR A 170 7.28 6.88 -2.09
C THR A 170 8.17 8.05 -2.52
N PRO A 171 7.60 9.16 -3.04
CA PRO A 171 8.38 10.34 -3.41
C PRO A 171 9.33 10.80 -2.30
N TYR A 172 8.84 10.89 -1.06
CA TYR A 172 9.65 11.28 0.10
C TYR A 172 10.87 10.37 0.29
N THR A 173 10.66 9.06 0.32
CA THR A 173 11.73 8.09 0.58
C THR A 173 12.71 7.99 -0.58
N GLY A 174 12.22 7.94 -1.83
CA GLY A 174 13.04 7.96 -3.04
C GLY A 174 13.88 9.23 -3.16
N CYS A 175 13.43 10.34 -2.57
CA CYS A 175 14.16 11.60 -2.56
C CYS A 175 15.06 11.80 -1.34
N LEU A 176 15.29 10.81 -0.46
CA LEU A 176 16.18 11.00 0.69
C LEU A 176 17.63 11.23 0.23
N SER A 177 18.29 12.26 0.76
CA SER A 177 19.63 12.66 0.31
C SER A 177 20.68 11.55 0.41
N LYS A 178 20.56 10.68 1.43
CA LYS A 178 21.45 9.52 1.58
C LYS A 178 21.30 8.50 0.45
N PHE A 179 20.06 8.23 0.04
CA PHE A 179 19.77 7.32 -1.07
C PHE A 179 20.20 7.93 -2.41
N VAL A 180 19.82 9.18 -2.67
CA VAL A 180 20.10 9.90 -3.93
C VAL A 180 21.61 10.03 -4.23
N ARG A 181 22.44 10.10 -3.19
CA ARG A 181 23.91 10.14 -3.35
C ARG A 181 24.47 8.85 -3.98
N ASN A 182 23.82 7.73 -3.71
CA ASN A 182 24.27 6.40 -4.11
C ASN A 182 23.46 5.82 -5.27
N PHE A 183 22.24 6.31 -5.47
CA PHE A 183 21.33 5.93 -6.54
C PHE A 183 20.79 7.17 -7.28
N LYS A 184 21.40 7.46 -8.42
CA LYS A 184 20.88 8.43 -9.39
C LYS A 184 20.06 7.68 -10.43
N ALA A 185 18.82 8.11 -10.61
CA ALA A 185 17.90 7.44 -11.52
C ALA A 185 17.99 8.10 -12.88
N ASP A 186 18.17 7.30 -13.93
CA ASP A 186 18.15 7.77 -15.31
C ASP A 186 16.71 8.04 -15.75
N ILE A 187 15.76 7.24 -15.24
CA ILE A 187 14.34 7.38 -15.51
C ILE A 187 13.55 7.46 -14.21
N CYS A 188 12.69 8.47 -14.09
CA CYS A 188 11.71 8.60 -13.01
C CYS A 188 10.30 8.36 -13.56
N LEU A 189 9.60 7.36 -13.01
CA LEU A 189 8.20 7.09 -13.30
C LEU A 189 7.38 7.50 -12.08
N VAL A 190 6.52 8.50 -12.24
CA VAL A 190 5.69 9.05 -11.17
C VAL A 190 4.25 8.68 -11.45
N ASP A 191 3.72 7.76 -10.67
CA ASP A 191 2.36 7.26 -10.78
C ASP A 191 1.47 7.85 -9.69
N GLU A 192 0.16 7.87 -9.94
CA GLU A 192 -0.84 8.58 -9.14
C GLU A 192 -0.41 10.05 -8.86
N ALA A 193 0.17 10.70 -9.87
CA ALA A 193 0.79 12.01 -9.75
C ALA A 193 -0.20 13.14 -9.41
N ALA A 194 -1.49 12.90 -9.59
CA ALA A 194 -2.54 13.78 -9.08
C ALA A 194 -2.51 13.92 -7.55
N ARG A 195 -1.84 13.01 -6.83
CA ARG A 195 -1.70 13.06 -5.37
C ARG A 195 -0.49 13.86 -4.89
N ILE A 196 0.41 14.27 -5.78
CA ILE A 196 1.61 15.02 -5.40
C ILE A 196 1.52 16.47 -5.85
N ASN A 197 2.05 17.38 -5.04
CA ASN A 197 2.13 18.79 -5.41
C ASN A 197 3.46 19.11 -6.12
N ASP A 198 3.57 20.34 -6.63
CA ASP A 198 4.75 20.79 -7.35
C ASP A 198 6.06 20.66 -6.57
N LEU A 199 6.04 20.87 -5.26
CA LEU A 199 7.25 20.79 -4.43
C LEU A 199 7.77 19.36 -4.34
N GLU A 200 6.87 18.37 -4.37
CA GLU A 200 7.24 16.96 -4.38
C GLU A 200 7.80 16.56 -5.75
N LEU A 201 7.18 16.98 -6.86
CA LEU A 201 7.69 16.69 -8.19
C LEU A 201 9.05 17.37 -8.45
N LEU A 202 9.20 18.64 -8.07
CA LEU A 202 10.46 19.37 -8.21
C LEU A 202 11.59 18.74 -7.40
N GLN A 203 11.29 18.14 -6.25
CA GLN A 203 12.29 17.38 -5.50
C GLN A 203 12.79 16.16 -6.28
N ILE A 204 11.90 15.42 -6.93
CA ILE A 204 12.26 14.26 -7.75
C ILE A 204 13.19 14.70 -8.89
N LEU A 205 12.76 15.72 -9.65
CA LEU A 205 13.52 16.25 -10.79
C LEU A 205 14.90 16.75 -10.34
N ARG A 206 14.96 17.59 -9.31
CA ARG A 206 16.23 18.18 -8.85
C ARG A 206 17.18 17.16 -8.23
N LYS A 207 16.66 16.17 -7.50
CA LYS A 207 17.50 15.23 -6.77
C LYS A 207 18.05 14.13 -7.67
N HIS A 208 17.26 13.62 -8.61
CA HIS A 208 17.74 12.58 -9.51
C HIS A 208 18.38 13.12 -10.78
N ASP A 209 17.94 14.29 -11.26
CA ASP A 209 18.32 14.85 -12.57
C ASP A 209 18.14 13.82 -13.71
N PRO A 210 16.95 13.22 -13.84
CA PRO A 210 16.72 12.10 -14.76
C PRO A 210 16.70 12.56 -16.22
N GLU A 211 17.16 11.69 -17.13
CA GLU A 211 17.05 11.90 -18.58
C GLU A 211 15.60 11.89 -19.05
N LEU A 212 14.75 11.10 -18.39
CA LEU A 212 13.32 11.00 -18.68
C LEU A 212 12.49 10.96 -17.40
N THR A 213 11.46 11.79 -17.34
CA THR A 213 10.41 11.69 -16.31
C THR A 213 9.06 11.47 -16.96
N VAL A 214 8.37 10.40 -16.55
CA VAL A 214 7.01 10.11 -16.98
C VAL A 214 6.08 10.37 -15.79
N VAL A 215 5.09 11.23 -15.97
CA VAL A 215 4.12 11.60 -14.94
C VAL A 215 2.75 11.11 -15.38
N VAL A 216 2.17 10.20 -14.60
CA VAL A 216 0.86 9.58 -14.85
C VAL A 216 -0.04 9.79 -13.66
N GLY A 217 -1.29 10.11 -13.90
CA GLY A 217 -2.29 10.26 -12.86
C GLY A 217 -3.61 10.77 -13.42
N ASP A 218 -4.55 11.00 -12.52
CA ASP A 218 -5.88 11.46 -12.86
C ASP A 218 -6.30 12.60 -11.91
N PRO A 219 -6.36 13.86 -12.37
CA PRO A 219 -6.69 15.01 -11.52
C PRO A 219 -8.16 14.98 -11.03
N CYS A 220 -9.01 14.15 -11.63
CA CYS A 220 -10.40 13.98 -11.22
C CYS A 220 -10.56 13.00 -10.04
N GLN A 221 -9.48 12.31 -9.65
CA GLN A 221 -9.43 11.44 -8.47
C GLN A 221 -8.92 12.20 -7.24
N ILE A 222 -8.46 11.48 -6.21
CA ILE A 222 -7.99 12.07 -4.95
C ILE A 222 -6.76 12.94 -5.23
N GLY A 223 -6.84 14.21 -4.85
CA GLY A 223 -5.75 15.19 -4.97
C GLY A 223 -4.71 15.12 -3.85
N PRO A 224 -3.77 16.07 -3.80
CA PRO A 224 -2.77 16.17 -2.74
C PRO A 224 -3.42 16.42 -1.38
N TRP A 225 -2.84 15.85 -0.33
CA TRP A 225 -3.33 16.04 1.03
C TRP A 225 -3.21 17.52 1.43
N ARG A 226 -4.32 18.08 1.93
CA ARG A 226 -4.36 19.43 2.48
C ARG A 226 -4.19 19.36 3.99
N PRO A 227 -3.16 19.98 4.58
CA PRO A 227 -3.17 20.23 6.00
C PRO A 227 -4.36 21.12 6.31
N LEU A 228 -5.38 20.56 6.94
CA LEU A 228 -6.38 21.37 7.63
C LEU A 228 -5.62 22.16 8.70
N SER A 229 -5.86 23.47 8.77
CA SER A 229 -5.28 24.31 9.81
C SER A 229 -5.78 23.81 11.16
N ASN A 230 -5.00 22.97 11.83
CA ASN A 230 -5.35 22.38 13.14
C ASN A 230 -5.36 23.42 14.28
N LYS A 231 -5.20 24.70 13.96
CA LYS A 231 -5.34 25.82 14.89
C LYS A 231 -6.30 26.83 14.29
N GLU A 232 -7.32 27.20 15.05
CA GLU A 232 -8.48 28.04 14.70
C GLU A 232 -8.16 29.43 14.12
N ASN A 233 -6.89 29.79 13.82
CA ASN A 233 -6.54 31.11 13.28
C ASN A 233 -5.31 31.13 12.35
N THR A 234 -4.81 29.99 11.87
CA THR A 234 -3.68 29.99 10.90
C THR A 234 -4.16 29.55 9.53
N ILE A 235 -4.64 30.51 8.74
CA ILE A 235 -4.81 30.32 7.29
C ILE A 235 -3.41 30.10 6.71
N GLN A 236 -3.13 28.90 6.21
CA GLN A 236 -1.90 28.67 5.45
C GLN A 236 -2.04 29.45 4.13
N PRO A 237 -1.24 30.51 3.89
CA PRO A 237 -1.45 31.40 2.73
C PRO A 237 -1.24 30.70 1.38
N TYR A 238 -0.60 29.53 1.40
CA TYR A 238 -0.35 28.69 0.24
C TYR A 238 -1.23 27.43 0.18
N ALA A 239 -2.28 27.33 1.02
CA ALA A 239 -3.13 26.13 1.07
C ALA A 239 -3.69 25.75 -0.30
N GLU A 240 -4.19 26.73 -1.07
CA GLU A 240 -4.68 26.51 -2.42
C GLU A 240 -3.56 26.00 -3.35
N TYR A 241 -2.37 26.61 -3.28
CA TYR A 241 -1.23 26.22 -4.11
C TYR A 241 -0.73 24.81 -3.83
N VAL A 242 -0.59 24.44 -2.54
CA VAL A 242 -0.14 23.10 -2.12
C VAL A 242 -1.21 22.05 -2.39
N SER A 243 -2.47 22.47 -2.52
CA SER A 243 -3.58 21.57 -2.79
C SER A 243 -3.83 21.21 -4.25
N ARG A 244 -3.14 21.86 -5.19
CA ARG A 244 -3.21 21.53 -6.61
C ARG A 244 -2.04 20.64 -6.98
N SER A 245 -2.33 19.58 -7.73
CA SER A 245 -1.28 18.71 -8.24
C SER A 245 -0.56 19.34 -9.42
N THR A 246 0.67 18.89 -9.68
CA THR A 246 1.38 19.34 -10.88
C THR A 246 0.66 18.95 -12.16
N LEU A 247 0.01 17.79 -12.16
CA LEU A 247 -0.76 17.31 -13.30
C LEU A 247 -1.99 18.19 -13.57
N GLU A 248 -2.73 18.57 -12.53
CA GLU A 248 -3.87 19.50 -12.63
C GLU A 248 -3.42 20.84 -13.23
N ARG A 249 -2.28 21.37 -12.78
CA ARG A 249 -1.70 22.59 -13.35
C ARG A 249 -1.29 22.40 -14.80
N ALA A 250 -0.61 21.31 -15.13
CA ALA A 250 -0.20 21.02 -16.51
C ALA A 250 -1.40 20.96 -17.47
N ILE A 251 -2.53 20.43 -17.01
CA ILE A 251 -3.79 20.40 -17.76
C ILE A 251 -4.34 21.82 -17.93
N SER A 252 -4.37 22.61 -16.85
CA SER A 252 -4.88 23.99 -16.88
C SER A 252 -4.10 24.93 -17.81
N TYR A 253 -2.79 24.72 -17.98
CA TYR A 253 -1.97 25.52 -18.90
C TYR A 253 -2.24 25.23 -20.38
N GLY A 254 -2.85 24.08 -20.70
CA GLY A 254 -3.11 23.67 -22.07
C GLY A 254 -1.86 23.24 -22.82
N GLY A 255 -1.97 22.19 -23.64
CA GLY A 255 -0.89 21.76 -24.54
C GLY A 255 0.31 21.07 -23.88
N ILE A 256 0.39 20.99 -22.55
CA ILE A 256 1.44 20.22 -21.84
C ILE A 256 1.10 18.73 -21.83
N VAL A 257 -0.14 18.38 -21.46
CA VAL A 257 -0.61 16.99 -21.50
C VAL A 257 -0.89 16.59 -22.94
N LYS A 258 -0.15 15.61 -23.45
CA LYS A 258 -0.20 15.17 -24.86
C LYS A 258 -1.09 13.95 -25.11
N ALA A 259 -1.37 13.16 -24.07
CA ALA A 259 -2.10 11.92 -24.20
C ALA A 259 -3.04 11.72 -23.01
N SER A 260 -4.21 11.14 -23.28
CA SER A 260 -5.18 10.70 -22.29
C SER A 260 -5.66 9.29 -22.65
N LEU A 261 -5.92 8.48 -21.63
CA LEU A 261 -6.50 7.16 -21.78
C LEU A 261 -7.99 7.25 -21.43
N THR A 262 -8.86 7.06 -22.42
CA THR A 262 -10.31 7.21 -22.26
C THR A 262 -11.06 5.88 -22.22
N LEU A 263 -10.41 4.77 -22.59
CA LEU A 263 -11.01 3.45 -22.60
C LEU A 263 -10.83 2.76 -21.24
N ASN A 264 -11.94 2.48 -20.57
CA ASN A 264 -12.00 1.80 -19.30
C ASN A 264 -12.24 0.30 -19.51
N HIS A 265 -11.31 -0.52 -19.03
CA HIS A 265 -11.37 -1.98 -19.12
C HIS A 265 -11.97 -2.65 -17.87
N ARG A 266 -12.24 -1.89 -16.80
CA ARG A 266 -12.56 -2.39 -15.46
C ARG A 266 -14.07 -2.39 -15.16
N GLY A 267 -14.78 -1.34 -15.55
CA GLY A 267 -16.19 -1.15 -15.20
C GLY A 267 -17.16 -1.92 -16.09
N LEU A 268 -17.21 -3.25 -15.94
CA LEU A 268 -18.16 -4.10 -16.66
C LEU A 268 -19.62 -3.85 -16.23
N GLY A 269 -20.56 -4.40 -16.99
CA GLY A 269 -22.00 -4.32 -16.71
C GLY A 269 -22.55 -2.89 -16.63
N GLY A 270 -21.90 -1.96 -17.33
CA GLY A 270 -22.31 -0.55 -17.36
C GLY A 270 -21.84 0.30 -16.18
N LEU A 271 -20.97 -0.23 -15.30
CA LEU A 271 -20.42 0.53 -14.17
C LEU A 271 -19.63 1.77 -14.58
N VAL A 272 -19.11 1.83 -15.81
CA VAL A 272 -18.44 3.02 -16.39
C VAL A 272 -19.38 4.23 -16.54
N ARG A 273 -20.69 4.03 -16.74
CA ARG A 273 -21.60 5.11 -17.18
C ARG A 273 -21.70 6.26 -16.18
N LEU A 274 -21.87 5.95 -14.89
CA LEU A 274 -22.05 6.97 -13.86
C LEU A 274 -20.78 7.81 -13.63
N PRO A 275 -19.60 7.22 -13.37
CA PRO A 275 -18.39 8.02 -13.22
C PRO A 275 -18.06 8.77 -14.51
N SER A 276 -18.30 8.19 -15.69
CA SER A 276 -18.10 8.90 -16.97
C SER A 276 -18.92 10.17 -17.06
N SER A 277 -20.23 10.09 -16.77
CA SER A 277 -21.13 11.22 -16.86
C SER A 277 -20.87 12.30 -15.80
N ILE A 278 -20.65 11.92 -14.54
CA ILE A 278 -20.53 12.87 -13.42
C ILE A 278 -19.13 13.48 -13.32
N ILE A 279 -18.08 12.69 -13.59
CA ILE A 279 -16.69 13.08 -13.33
C ILE A 279 -15.95 13.42 -14.63
N TYR A 280 -16.16 12.64 -15.69
CA TYR A 280 -15.36 12.75 -16.92
C TYR A 280 -16.13 13.35 -18.11
N HIS A 281 -17.30 13.95 -17.89
CA HIS A 281 -18.12 14.57 -18.93
C HIS A 281 -18.35 13.66 -20.16
N ASP A 282 -18.69 12.39 -19.92
CA ASP A 282 -18.95 11.36 -20.92
C ASP A 282 -17.76 11.02 -21.85
N THR A 283 -16.55 11.48 -21.51
CA THR A 283 -15.33 11.16 -22.29
C THR A 283 -14.79 9.76 -22.01
N MET A 284 -15.08 9.19 -20.84
CA MET A 284 -14.67 7.83 -20.49
C MET A 284 -15.62 6.82 -21.12
N GLN A 285 -15.08 5.88 -21.90
CA GLN A 285 -15.84 4.86 -22.61
C GLN A 285 -15.48 3.47 -22.10
N ALA A 286 -16.45 2.55 -22.11
CA ALA A 286 -16.14 1.15 -21.86
C ALA A 286 -15.33 0.60 -23.04
N TYR A 287 -14.25 -0.12 -22.75
CA TYR A 287 -13.49 -0.84 -23.77
C TYR A 287 -14.34 -1.95 -24.41
N SER A 288 -14.94 -2.79 -23.57
CA SER A 288 -15.80 -3.90 -23.99
C SER A 288 -17.17 -3.40 -24.47
N ARG A 289 -17.73 -4.07 -25.49
CA ARG A 289 -19.06 -3.78 -26.05
C ARG A 289 -19.90 -5.05 -26.18
N GLY A 290 -21.22 -4.89 -26.21
CA GLY A 290 -22.15 -5.99 -26.42
C GLY A 290 -21.99 -7.10 -25.37
N PRO A 291 -21.96 -8.39 -25.78
CA PRO A 291 -21.82 -9.52 -24.84
C PRO A 291 -20.55 -9.47 -23.97
N ALA A 292 -19.46 -8.89 -24.47
CA ALA A 292 -18.22 -8.78 -23.70
C ALA A 292 -18.29 -7.74 -22.57
N LEU A 293 -19.28 -6.83 -22.59
CA LEU A 293 -19.53 -5.88 -21.51
C LEU A 293 -20.29 -6.53 -20.34
N CYS A 294 -21.10 -7.55 -20.65
CA CYS A 294 -21.90 -8.29 -19.67
C CYS A 294 -21.67 -9.81 -19.88
N PRO A 295 -20.48 -10.33 -19.51
CA PRO A 295 -20.24 -11.76 -19.52
C PRO A 295 -21.13 -12.47 -18.47
N ALA A 296 -21.27 -13.79 -18.57
CA ALA A 296 -22.19 -14.56 -17.72
C ALA A 296 -21.90 -14.42 -16.20
N GLU A 297 -20.65 -14.19 -15.85
CA GLU A 297 -20.22 -13.90 -14.48
C GLU A 297 -20.90 -12.63 -13.93
N ILE A 298 -21.06 -11.60 -14.76
CA ILE A 298 -21.72 -10.33 -14.39
C ILE A 298 -23.22 -10.53 -14.18
N ASP A 299 -23.86 -11.46 -14.89
CA ASP A 299 -25.26 -11.81 -14.63
C ASP A 299 -25.44 -12.46 -13.25
N ALA A 300 -24.46 -13.26 -12.80
CA ALA A 300 -24.48 -13.86 -11.46
C ALA A 300 -24.38 -12.80 -10.35
N TYR A 301 -23.59 -11.75 -10.55
CA TYR A 301 -23.57 -10.59 -9.65
C TYR A 301 -24.90 -9.84 -9.65
N ALA A 302 -25.51 -9.63 -10.82
CA ALA A 302 -26.83 -9.02 -10.91
C ALA A 302 -27.91 -9.81 -10.17
N GLU A 303 -27.91 -11.15 -10.31
CA GLU A 303 -28.82 -12.03 -9.58
C GLU A 303 -28.57 -11.99 -8.06
N PHE A 304 -27.31 -11.96 -7.64
CA PHE A 304 -26.97 -11.80 -6.23
C PHE A 304 -27.51 -10.49 -5.66
N LEU A 305 -27.37 -9.37 -6.39
CA LEU A 305 -27.93 -8.08 -5.98
C LEU A 305 -29.47 -8.08 -5.98
N ARG A 306 -30.13 -8.81 -6.90
CA ARG A 306 -31.59 -9.01 -6.88
C ARG A 306 -32.06 -9.81 -5.67
N GLY A 307 -31.25 -10.73 -5.18
CA GLY A 307 -31.51 -11.42 -3.91
C GLY A 307 -31.60 -10.45 -2.73
N ILE A 308 -30.90 -9.32 -2.79
CA ILE A 308 -30.91 -8.26 -1.77
C ILE A 308 -32.02 -7.24 -2.06
N CYS A 309 -32.23 -6.90 -3.33
CA CYS A 309 -33.24 -5.95 -3.79
C CYS A 309 -34.07 -6.57 -4.92
N PRO A 310 -35.18 -7.28 -4.61
CA PRO A 310 -35.96 -8.03 -5.61
C PRO A 310 -36.56 -7.21 -6.76
N GLY A 311 -36.67 -5.88 -6.61
CA GLY A 311 -37.14 -4.96 -7.65
C GLY A 311 -36.04 -4.39 -8.55
N LEU A 312 -34.79 -4.80 -8.36
CA LEU A 312 -33.65 -4.28 -9.12
C LEU A 312 -33.72 -4.72 -10.59
N ASP A 313 -33.48 -3.79 -11.52
CA ASP A 313 -33.44 -4.09 -12.95
C ASP A 313 -32.40 -5.18 -13.28
N LYS A 314 -32.70 -6.02 -14.27
CA LYS A 314 -31.88 -7.19 -14.61
C LYS A 314 -30.43 -6.83 -14.95
N SER A 315 -30.21 -5.65 -15.51
CA SER A 315 -28.90 -5.17 -15.95
C SER A 315 -28.14 -4.37 -14.90
N SER A 316 -28.75 -4.10 -13.74
CA SER A 316 -28.13 -3.25 -12.71
C SER A 316 -27.07 -3.99 -11.90
N GLN A 317 -25.88 -3.38 -11.83
CA GLN A 317 -24.70 -3.91 -11.12
C GLN A 317 -24.37 -3.15 -9.84
N ARG A 318 -25.34 -2.42 -9.29
CA ARG A 318 -25.16 -1.62 -8.07
C ARG A 318 -26.47 -1.44 -7.35
N ILE A 319 -26.36 -1.32 -6.04
CA ILE A 319 -27.45 -0.95 -5.14
C ILE A 319 -26.93 0.06 -4.13
N ILE A 320 -27.84 0.83 -3.56
CA ILE A 320 -27.58 1.64 -2.36
C ILE A 320 -28.46 1.04 -1.28
N VAL A 321 -27.85 0.69 -0.14
CA VAL A 321 -28.56 0.13 1.00
C VAL A 321 -28.66 1.20 2.07
N GLU A 322 -29.89 1.54 2.43
CA GLU A 322 -30.16 2.38 3.58
C GLU A 322 -30.32 1.51 4.83
N LEU A 323 -29.69 1.91 5.94
CA LEU A 323 -29.83 1.28 7.24
C LEU A 323 -30.50 2.27 8.20
N PRO A 324 -31.85 2.30 8.25
CA PRO A 324 -32.58 3.23 9.10
C PRO A 324 -32.19 3.06 10.57
N ASN A 325 -32.06 4.17 11.29
CA ASN A 325 -31.66 4.23 12.70
C ASN A 325 -30.21 3.80 12.97
N SER A 326 -29.39 3.59 11.93
CA SER A 326 -27.99 3.30 12.11
C SER A 326 -27.26 4.51 12.71
N ALA A 327 -26.44 4.27 13.74
CA ALA A 327 -25.78 5.34 14.48
C ALA A 327 -24.25 5.24 14.39
N ALA A 328 -23.64 6.34 13.95
CA ALA A 328 -22.19 6.49 13.96
C ALA A 328 -21.69 6.99 15.33
N LYS A 329 -20.58 6.42 15.81
CA LYS A 329 -19.89 6.82 17.03
C LYS A 329 -18.49 7.32 16.69
N ARG A 330 -18.08 8.43 17.31
CA ARG A 330 -16.71 8.94 17.20
C ARG A 330 -15.79 8.21 18.19
N LEU A 331 -14.63 7.76 17.71
CA LEU A 331 -13.55 7.17 18.51
C LEU A 331 -12.26 7.94 18.21
N GLY A 332 -11.89 8.87 19.10
CA GLY A 332 -10.78 9.79 18.89
C GLY A 332 -11.02 10.69 17.67
N THR A 333 -10.13 10.59 16.66
CA THR A 333 -10.22 11.33 15.39
C THR A 333 -10.93 10.57 14.28
N SER A 334 -11.41 9.35 14.53
CA SER A 334 -12.08 8.49 13.55
C SER A 334 -13.54 8.26 13.93
N THR A 335 -14.33 7.73 12.98
CA THR A 335 -15.73 7.37 13.18
C THR A 335 -15.93 5.89 12.91
N ILE A 336 -16.85 5.26 13.65
CA ILE A 336 -17.29 3.87 13.47
C ILE A 336 -18.82 3.81 13.42
N ASN A 337 -19.35 2.78 12.78
CA ASN A 337 -20.76 2.44 12.76
C ASN A 337 -20.92 0.92 12.77
N MET A 338 -21.42 0.37 13.89
CA MET A 338 -21.48 -1.08 14.09
C MET A 338 -22.60 -1.76 13.32
N ASP A 339 -23.67 -1.04 12.96
CA ASP A 339 -24.73 -1.63 12.13
C ASP A 339 -24.22 -1.84 10.71
N HIS A 340 -23.39 -0.91 10.21
CA HIS A 340 -22.67 -1.10 8.95
C HIS A 340 -21.71 -2.29 9.05
N VAL A 341 -20.94 -2.43 10.15
CA VAL A 341 -20.04 -3.58 10.38
C VAL A 341 -20.79 -4.90 10.26
N ARG A 342 -21.92 -5.03 10.95
CA ARG A 342 -22.75 -6.26 10.92
C ARG A 342 -23.29 -6.52 9.52
N TYR A 343 -23.97 -5.55 8.93
CA TYR A 343 -24.60 -5.71 7.62
C TYR A 343 -23.58 -6.06 6.52
N VAL A 344 -22.48 -5.32 6.44
CA VAL A 344 -21.43 -5.53 5.43
C VAL A 344 -20.74 -6.86 5.64
N SER A 345 -20.44 -7.25 6.88
CA SER A 345 -19.77 -8.54 7.14
C SER A 345 -20.66 -9.70 6.75
N ASP A 346 -21.96 -9.66 7.06
CA ASP A 346 -22.92 -10.68 6.63
C ASP A 346 -23.04 -10.74 5.10
N LEU A 347 -23.12 -9.58 4.44
CA LEU A 347 -23.13 -9.47 2.98
C LEU A 347 -21.88 -10.10 2.35
N VAL A 348 -20.70 -9.77 2.88
CA VAL A 348 -19.41 -10.26 2.39
C VAL A 348 -19.28 -11.77 2.62
N VAL A 349 -19.72 -12.29 3.77
CA VAL A 349 -19.76 -13.74 4.04
C VAL A 349 -20.68 -14.45 3.06
N ASN A 350 -21.88 -13.91 2.82
CA ASN A 350 -22.85 -14.47 1.87
C ASN A 350 -22.30 -14.45 0.44
N ALA A 351 -21.71 -13.32 0.01
CA ALA A 351 -21.07 -13.20 -1.29
C ALA A 351 -19.92 -14.20 -1.43
N SER A 352 -19.05 -14.32 -0.43
CA SER A 352 -17.90 -15.24 -0.42
C SER A 352 -18.33 -16.70 -0.58
N LYS A 353 -19.38 -17.11 0.14
CA LYS A 353 -19.95 -18.46 0.07
C LYS A 353 -20.69 -18.76 -1.23
N ASN A 354 -21.15 -17.75 -1.96
CA ASN A 354 -21.96 -17.97 -3.14
C ASN A 354 -21.12 -18.56 -4.29
N PRO A 355 -21.39 -19.80 -4.74
CA PRO A 355 -20.61 -20.44 -5.79
C PRO A 355 -20.91 -19.90 -7.20
N SER A 356 -22.02 -19.18 -7.39
CA SER A 356 -22.32 -18.53 -8.67
C SER A 356 -21.42 -17.32 -8.91
N LEU A 357 -20.96 -16.66 -7.83
CA LEU A 357 -20.05 -15.53 -7.90
C LEU A 357 -18.63 -16.05 -8.14
N LYS A 358 -18.07 -15.70 -9.31
CA LYS A 358 -16.74 -16.09 -9.78
C LYS A 358 -15.96 -14.85 -10.21
N GLY A 359 -14.63 -14.91 -10.09
CA GLY A 359 -13.78 -13.84 -10.60
C GLY A 359 -13.76 -13.82 -12.13
N LEU A 360 -13.67 -12.63 -12.70
CA LEU A 360 -13.81 -12.41 -14.15
C LEU A 360 -12.67 -13.02 -14.99
N ASP A 361 -11.51 -13.27 -14.38
CA ASP A 361 -10.31 -13.80 -15.04
C ASP A 361 -10.08 -15.30 -14.80
N GLY A 362 -11.11 -16.05 -14.38
CA GLY A 362 -10.96 -17.44 -13.93
C GLY A 362 -10.20 -17.58 -12.60
N LYS A 363 -9.92 -16.45 -11.94
CA LYS A 363 -9.35 -16.38 -10.59
C LYS A 363 -10.45 -16.53 -9.53
N PRO A 364 -10.09 -16.86 -8.28
CA PRO A 364 -11.01 -16.69 -7.15
C PRO A 364 -11.55 -15.25 -7.12
N LYS A 365 -12.86 -15.11 -6.88
CA LYS A 365 -13.50 -13.81 -6.74
C LYS A 365 -12.83 -12.99 -5.63
N LEU A 366 -12.56 -11.73 -5.91
CA LEU A 366 -12.03 -10.76 -4.96
C LEU A 366 -13.16 -9.83 -4.49
N ILE A 367 -13.32 -9.70 -3.18
CA ILE A 367 -14.27 -8.77 -2.57
C ILE A 367 -13.48 -7.68 -1.87
N MET A 368 -13.80 -6.42 -2.13
CA MET A 368 -13.18 -5.28 -1.45
C MET A 368 -14.22 -4.52 -0.64
N VAL A 369 -13.96 -4.32 0.65
CA VAL A 369 -14.72 -3.46 1.54
C VAL A 369 -13.97 -2.15 1.68
N CYS A 370 -14.60 -1.05 1.26
CA CYS A 370 -14.03 0.29 1.34
C CYS A 370 -14.67 1.09 2.48
N SER A 371 -13.85 1.82 3.21
CA SER A 371 -14.30 2.74 4.27
C SER A 371 -13.64 4.10 4.16
N PHE A 372 -14.34 5.18 4.46
CA PHE A 372 -13.69 6.49 4.60
C PHE A 372 -12.78 6.55 5.84
N TYR A 373 -13.13 5.81 6.89
CA TYR A 373 -12.47 5.90 8.20
C TYR A 373 -11.63 4.67 8.50
N LEU A 374 -10.41 4.91 8.99
CA LEU A 374 -9.46 3.85 9.34
C LEU A 374 -9.99 2.95 10.47
N GLN A 375 -10.65 3.53 11.49
CA GLN A 375 -11.19 2.70 12.57
C GLN A 375 -12.31 1.80 12.07
N GLN A 376 -13.21 2.29 11.22
CA GLN A 376 -14.26 1.47 10.61
C GLN A 376 -13.67 0.32 9.78
N ALA A 377 -12.60 0.57 9.02
CA ALA A 377 -11.88 -0.49 8.30
C ALA A 377 -11.35 -1.58 9.26
N LYS A 378 -10.76 -1.18 10.39
CA LYS A 378 -10.31 -2.14 11.42
C LYS A 378 -11.45 -2.94 12.02
N GLU A 379 -12.61 -2.32 12.27
CA GLU A 379 -13.77 -3.05 12.79
C GLU A 379 -14.27 -4.09 11.79
N TYR A 380 -14.27 -3.81 10.48
CA TYR A 380 -14.58 -4.81 9.46
C TYR A 380 -13.55 -5.96 9.46
N GLU A 381 -12.25 -5.68 9.55
CA GLU A 381 -11.21 -6.72 9.62
C GLU A 381 -11.38 -7.62 10.85
N LEU A 382 -11.65 -7.02 12.02
CA LEU A 382 -11.88 -7.75 13.26
C LEU A 382 -13.13 -8.63 13.17
N GLU A 383 -14.22 -8.11 12.63
CA GLU A 383 -15.46 -8.86 12.46
C GLU A 383 -15.31 -10.01 11.46
N LEU A 384 -14.65 -9.79 10.31
CA LEU A 384 -14.37 -10.85 9.34
C LEU A 384 -13.45 -11.94 9.91
N ALA A 385 -12.44 -11.56 10.71
CA ALA A 385 -11.60 -12.51 11.43
C ALA A 385 -12.42 -13.33 12.45
N ARG A 386 -13.39 -12.70 13.13
CA ARG A 386 -14.33 -13.39 14.02
C ARG A 386 -15.21 -14.38 13.26
N GLN A 387 -15.69 -14.02 12.06
CA GLN A 387 -16.46 -14.93 11.21
C GLN A 387 -15.64 -16.16 10.77
N VAL A 388 -14.32 -16.02 10.59
CA VAL A 388 -13.43 -17.17 10.36
C VAL A 388 -13.37 -18.07 11.59
N GLN A 389 -13.19 -17.50 12.77
CA GLN A 389 -13.13 -18.27 14.03
C GLN A 389 -14.43 -19.03 14.31
N LEU A 390 -15.57 -18.45 13.92
CA LEU A 390 -16.87 -19.09 14.04
C LEU A 390 -17.15 -20.15 12.96
N GLY A 391 -16.26 -20.34 11.98
CA GLY A 391 -16.48 -21.26 10.85
C GLY A 391 -17.48 -20.74 9.82
N ASN A 392 -17.95 -19.49 9.97
CA ASN A 392 -18.84 -18.85 9.01
C ASN A 392 -18.12 -18.37 7.76
N LEU A 393 -16.80 -18.21 7.79
CA LEU A 393 -15.99 -17.83 6.64
C LEU A 393 -14.77 -18.76 6.57
N SER A 394 -14.50 -19.34 5.41
CA SER A 394 -13.31 -20.18 5.24
C SER A 394 -12.04 -19.32 5.25
N ALA A 395 -10.91 -19.90 5.65
CA ALA A 395 -9.62 -19.19 5.63
C ALA A 395 -9.26 -18.71 4.22
N ASP A 396 -9.57 -19.51 3.19
CA ASP A 396 -9.33 -19.11 1.80
C ASP A 396 -10.32 -18.07 1.30
N GLY A 397 -11.58 -18.11 1.76
CA GLY A 397 -12.56 -17.06 1.51
C GLY A 397 -12.11 -15.73 2.12
N HIS A 398 -11.53 -15.76 3.32
CA HIS A 398 -10.98 -14.57 3.99
C HIS A 398 -9.77 -13.98 3.27
N LYS A 399 -8.88 -14.80 2.70
CA LYS A 399 -7.73 -14.32 1.90
C LYS A 399 -8.16 -13.52 0.66
N ASN A 400 -9.35 -13.80 0.13
CA ASN A 400 -9.91 -13.12 -1.04
C ASN A 400 -10.80 -11.91 -0.66
N ILE A 401 -10.72 -11.43 0.57
CA ILE A 401 -11.40 -10.22 1.02
C ILE A 401 -10.34 -9.17 1.38
N LEU A 402 -10.46 -8.00 0.78
CA LEU A 402 -9.62 -6.84 1.06
C LEU A 402 -10.43 -5.80 1.81
N VAL A 403 -9.95 -5.37 2.97
CA VAL A 403 -10.51 -4.22 3.68
C VAL A 403 -9.55 -3.06 3.58
N ARG A 404 -10.02 -1.91 3.07
CA ARG A 404 -9.19 -0.73 2.83
C ARG A 404 -9.93 0.55 3.15
N THR A 405 -9.17 1.60 3.43
CA THR A 405 -9.74 2.94 3.34
C THR A 405 -9.92 3.34 1.87
N VAL A 406 -10.82 4.27 1.57
CA VAL A 406 -10.98 4.82 0.19
C VAL A 406 -9.64 5.37 -0.32
N ASP A 407 -8.90 6.07 0.54
CA ASP A 407 -7.57 6.56 0.21
C ASP A 407 -6.59 5.44 -0.14
N GLY A 408 -6.69 4.31 0.54
CA GLY A 408 -5.79 3.16 0.38
C GLY A 408 -6.27 2.12 -0.63
N SER A 409 -7.42 2.33 -1.28
CA SER A 409 -7.92 1.47 -2.36
C SER A 409 -7.70 2.05 -3.76
N GLN A 410 -7.22 3.29 -3.87
CA GLN A 410 -6.87 3.88 -5.17
C GLN A 410 -5.82 3.03 -5.89
N GLY A 411 -6.01 2.83 -7.20
CA GLY A 411 -5.22 1.92 -8.03
C GLY A 411 -5.72 0.47 -8.02
N LEU A 412 -6.41 0.02 -6.96
CA LEU A 412 -6.89 -1.35 -6.82
C LEU A 412 -8.24 -1.60 -7.53
N SER A 413 -8.54 -2.88 -7.72
CA SER A 413 -9.81 -3.36 -8.26
C SER A 413 -10.24 -4.67 -7.60
N ALA A 414 -11.54 -4.92 -7.57
CA ALA A 414 -12.14 -6.16 -7.08
C ALA A 414 -13.38 -6.50 -7.93
N ASP A 415 -13.80 -7.77 -7.92
CA ASP A 415 -14.99 -8.21 -8.63
C ASP A 415 -16.28 -7.70 -7.95
N LEU A 416 -16.25 -7.54 -6.62
CA LEU A 416 -17.30 -6.91 -5.82
C LEU A 416 -16.69 -5.84 -4.91
N VAL A 417 -17.27 -4.65 -4.90
CA VAL A 417 -16.89 -3.55 -4.00
C VAL A 417 -18.09 -3.22 -3.11
N VAL A 418 -17.86 -3.16 -1.79
CA VAL A 418 -18.83 -2.79 -0.76
C VAL A 418 -18.42 -1.49 -0.08
#